data_AF-A0A960TFL8-F1
#
_entry.id   AF-A0A960TFL8-F1
#
_cell.length_a   1.000
_cell.length_b   1.000
_cell.length_c   1.000
_cell.angle_alpha   90.00
_cell.angle_beta   90.00
_cell.angle_gamma   90.00
#
_symmetry.space_group_name_H-M   'P 1'
#
loop_
_entity.id
_entity.type
_entity.pdbx_description
1 polymer ?
#
loop_
_entity_poly.entity_id
_entity_poly.type
_entity_poly.pdbx_seq_one_letter_code
_entity_poly.pdbx_strand_id
1 'polypeptide(L)'
;MNRSLSKFIFISLSILIFSIHCKKKKENPPPSLSGKVDLIGYVIHESGIPVYSGPDLSGKPIERIKNNSSLKIVGVSIPDSVRKNIFWYQIDWNGKLVYVLEDEEKRTKNPTLSIFRKIKEKTFLVRATSLRLRKVPSLTGEVLESLPTNTELVGLSTGSTLQSIDGKVDHWLQVKSPSGKIGFCFSGFLIEKKDFSASYSLEDVVVTIELGKDVRFVKEPGSDENAPENLASDTDHDPNTPDEMLPNHIFSYGEGSILPVSRKAVTESGEGYYLIEHETLFTGMGVHVTQKSFGWVSEKNTTPVENLMEHTYKKYGFNDLGEKDFYTKVLKDFSDKDIQSFELSYADPNKTYLLLKENMATVLVNYETPVYTIRLFQKIDGDYNLLSTIETDSGGGDLQFHDFNEDGYPDLVRVSFGRMESYYDFQVFENDSFVSKLTLNTSETDENGLITESEISFSGNNIFVNYSNGSSKVYEYKEDQFIESDPGAL
;
A
#
# COMPACT_ATOMS: atom_id res chain seq x y z
N MET A 1 -81.88 78.94 -20.05
CA MET A 1 -81.36 78.77 -21.43
C MET A 1 -79.85 78.96 -21.37
N ASN A 2 -78.93 78.14 -21.86
CA ASN A 2 -78.88 76.85 -22.54
C ASN A 2 -77.48 76.27 -22.19
N ARG A 3 -77.38 75.06 -21.62
CA ARG A 3 -76.77 73.84 -22.21
C ARG A 3 -75.46 74.10 -22.98
N SER A 4 -74.33 73.44 -22.68
CA SER A 4 -74.10 72.06 -23.15
C SER A 4 -72.64 71.60 -22.90
N LEU A 5 -72.50 70.35 -22.43
CA LEU A 5 -71.44 69.34 -22.67
C LEU A 5 -69.97 69.65 -22.29
N SER A 6 -69.40 68.97 -21.28
CA SER A 6 -68.92 67.57 -21.27
C SER A 6 -67.43 67.45 -21.64
N LYS A 7 -66.60 67.04 -20.67
CA LYS A 7 -65.68 65.90 -20.76
C LYS A 7 -64.98 65.69 -19.41
N PHE A 8 -65.58 64.83 -18.58
CA PHE A 8 -64.92 64.20 -17.44
C PHE A 8 -64.00 63.10 -18.00
N ILE A 9 -62.70 63.23 -17.78
CA ILE A 9 -61.72 62.17 -18.05
C ILE A 9 -61.77 61.21 -16.86
N PHE A 10 -62.42 60.06 -17.05
CA PHE A 10 -62.30 58.91 -16.16
C PHE A 10 -60.95 58.24 -16.45
N ILE A 11 -59.97 58.42 -15.56
CA ILE A 11 -58.77 57.57 -15.54
C ILE A 11 -59.21 56.23 -14.93
N SER A 12 -59.53 55.28 -15.80
CA SER A 12 -59.74 53.87 -15.45
C SER A 12 -58.43 53.28 -14.96
N LEU A 13 -58.29 53.16 -13.64
CA LEU A 13 -57.25 52.36 -13.00
C LEU A 13 -57.58 50.88 -13.22
N SER A 14 -57.20 50.37 -14.38
CA SER A 14 -57.22 48.93 -14.67
C SER A 14 -56.14 48.27 -13.80
N ILE A 15 -56.55 47.79 -12.62
CA ILE A 15 -55.77 46.85 -11.81
C ILE A 15 -55.64 45.57 -12.64
N LEU A 16 -54.53 45.46 -13.36
CA LEU A 16 -54.10 44.23 -13.97
C LEU A 16 -53.69 43.30 -12.83
N ILE A 17 -54.63 42.50 -12.33
CA ILE A 17 -54.31 41.33 -11.53
C ILE A 17 -53.56 40.39 -12.47
N PHE A 18 -52.24 40.53 -12.55
CA PHE A 18 -51.36 39.45 -12.96
C PHE A 18 -51.56 38.35 -11.92
N SER A 19 -52.55 37.49 -12.17
CA SER A 19 -52.49 36.11 -11.69
C SER A 19 -51.24 35.54 -12.31
N ILE A 20 -50.13 35.65 -11.58
CA ILE A 20 -48.97 34.80 -11.78
C ILE A 20 -49.47 33.40 -11.47
N HIS A 21 -50.08 32.79 -12.48
CA HIS A 21 -50.21 31.36 -12.58
C HIS A 21 -48.76 30.87 -12.65
N CYS A 22 -48.15 30.66 -11.48
CA CYS A 22 -46.99 29.80 -11.35
C CYS A 22 -47.45 28.42 -11.83
N LYS A 23 -47.46 28.23 -13.15
CA LYS A 23 -47.25 26.92 -13.75
C LYS A 23 -45.91 26.51 -13.18
N LYS A 24 -45.95 25.72 -12.09
CA LYS A 24 -44.82 24.88 -11.70
C LYS A 24 -44.36 24.25 -13.00
N LYS A 25 -43.22 24.73 -13.50
CA LYS A 25 -42.56 24.12 -14.64
C LYS A 25 -42.44 22.67 -14.20
N LYS A 26 -43.13 21.75 -14.88
CA LYS A 26 -42.82 20.34 -14.74
C LYS A 26 -41.36 20.27 -15.18
N GLU A 27 -40.46 20.33 -14.21
CA GLU A 27 -39.07 20.00 -14.45
C GLU A 27 -39.12 18.59 -14.97
N ASN A 28 -38.80 18.45 -16.26
CA ASN A 28 -38.55 17.14 -16.80
C ASN A 28 -37.45 16.55 -15.90
N PRO A 29 -37.67 15.37 -15.31
CA PRO A 29 -36.63 14.75 -14.50
C PRO A 29 -35.35 14.73 -15.33
N PRO A 30 -34.18 15.04 -14.73
CA PRO A 30 -32.91 15.01 -15.44
C PRO A 30 -32.82 13.69 -16.21
N PRO A 31 -32.31 13.71 -17.46
CA PRO A 31 -32.22 12.52 -18.28
C PRO A 31 -31.49 11.44 -17.48
N SER A 32 -32.24 10.42 -17.11
CA SER A 32 -31.74 9.34 -16.28
C SER A 32 -30.72 8.57 -17.09
N LEU A 33 -29.43 8.73 -16.79
CA LEU A 33 -28.39 7.76 -17.17
C LEU A 33 -28.55 6.42 -16.40
N SER A 34 -29.75 6.12 -15.92
CA SER A 34 -30.06 4.92 -15.14
C SER A 34 -30.30 3.75 -16.09
N GLY A 35 -29.22 3.04 -16.42
CA GLY A 35 -29.36 1.59 -16.51
C GLY A 35 -30.04 1.13 -15.22
N LYS A 36 -31.11 0.35 -15.32
CA LYS A 36 -31.82 -0.14 -14.13
C LYS A 36 -30.85 -1.02 -13.35
N VAL A 37 -30.38 -0.53 -12.20
CA VAL A 37 -29.44 -1.27 -11.34
C VAL A 37 -30.25 -2.09 -10.34
N ASP A 38 -29.81 -3.32 -10.07
CA ASP A 38 -30.39 -4.20 -9.05
C ASP A 38 -29.26 -4.68 -8.14
N LEU A 39 -28.84 -3.78 -7.24
CA LEU A 39 -27.79 -4.03 -6.24
C LEU A 39 -28.41 -4.07 -4.84
N ILE A 40 -27.74 -4.78 -3.93
CA ILE A 40 -28.13 -4.85 -2.52
C ILE A 40 -27.04 -4.15 -1.71
N GLY A 41 -27.44 -3.21 -0.87
CA GLY A 41 -26.58 -2.58 0.14
C GLY A 41 -26.95 -3.02 1.55
N TYR A 42 -26.01 -2.91 2.48
CA TYR A 42 -26.25 -3.10 3.91
C TYR A 42 -25.73 -1.92 4.70
N VAL A 43 -26.53 -1.44 5.65
CA VAL A 43 -26.08 -0.44 6.63
C VAL A 43 -25.25 -1.15 7.68
N ILE A 44 -23.97 -0.82 7.79
CA ILE A 44 -22.99 -1.55 8.63
C ILE A 44 -22.54 -0.79 9.88
N HIS A 45 -22.79 0.52 9.95
CA HIS A 45 -22.37 1.35 11.07
C HIS A 45 -23.50 1.57 12.09
N GLU A 46 -23.16 1.65 13.38
CA GLU A 46 -24.11 1.74 14.49
C GLU A 46 -24.99 2.99 14.45
N SER A 47 -24.44 4.11 14.00
CA SER A 47 -25.19 5.37 13.87
C SER A 47 -26.27 5.36 12.77
N GLY A 48 -26.30 4.30 11.95
CA GLY A 48 -27.17 4.22 10.78
C GLY A 48 -26.83 5.25 9.70
N ILE A 49 -27.58 5.24 8.61
CA ILE A 49 -27.37 6.11 7.44
C ILE A 49 -28.53 7.11 7.28
N PRO A 50 -28.26 8.42 7.11
CA PRO A 50 -29.32 9.39 6.80
C PRO A 50 -29.89 9.16 5.40
N VAL A 51 -31.21 9.23 5.28
CA VAL A 51 -31.93 9.21 4.00
C VAL A 51 -32.56 10.56 3.70
N TYR A 52 -32.67 10.88 2.41
CA TYR A 52 -33.14 12.15 1.90
C TYR A 52 -34.27 11.93 0.89
N SER A 53 -35.18 12.89 0.79
CA SER A 53 -36.28 12.85 -0.19
C SER A 53 -35.83 13.15 -1.63
N GLY A 54 -34.62 13.70 -1.80
CA GLY A 54 -34.01 14.05 -3.09
C GLY A 54 -32.48 14.04 -2.99
N PRO A 55 -31.77 14.10 -4.13
CA PRO A 55 -30.32 14.22 -4.17
C PRO A 55 -29.89 15.66 -3.87
N ASP A 56 -30.09 16.11 -2.64
CA ASP A 56 -29.79 17.46 -2.18
C ASP A 56 -29.22 17.44 -0.77
N LEU A 57 -27.91 17.63 -0.67
CA LEU A 57 -27.19 17.60 0.59
C LEU A 57 -27.51 18.81 1.49
N SER A 58 -28.06 19.89 0.91
CA SER A 58 -28.52 21.03 1.68
C SER A 58 -29.87 20.78 2.37
N GLY A 59 -30.60 19.76 1.91
CA GLY A 59 -31.84 19.31 2.52
C GLY A 59 -31.63 18.66 3.89
N LYS A 60 -32.68 18.66 4.73
CA LYS A 60 -32.66 17.92 5.99
C LYS A 60 -32.93 16.43 5.72
N PRO A 61 -32.19 15.51 6.37
CA PRO A 61 -32.53 14.09 6.34
C PRO A 61 -33.98 13.86 6.78
N ILE A 62 -34.71 12.98 6.09
CA ILE A 62 -36.10 12.64 6.43
C ILE A 62 -36.19 11.53 7.48
N GLU A 63 -35.18 10.65 7.55
CA GLU A 63 -35.06 9.53 8.48
C GLU A 63 -33.59 9.07 8.56
N ARG A 64 -33.25 8.23 9.54
CA ARG A 64 -32.01 7.42 9.54
C ARG A 64 -32.35 5.93 9.50
N ILE A 65 -31.80 5.21 8.54
CA ILE A 65 -31.94 3.76 8.46
C ILE A 65 -30.95 3.12 9.44
N LYS A 66 -31.43 2.20 10.27
CA LYS A 66 -30.66 1.54 11.34
C LYS A 66 -29.62 0.56 10.79
N ASN A 67 -28.58 0.29 11.58
CA ASN A 67 -27.60 -0.78 11.35
C ASN A 67 -28.30 -2.12 11.05
N ASN A 68 -27.66 -2.96 10.23
CA ASN A 68 -28.07 -4.27 9.76
C ASN A 68 -29.30 -4.26 8.82
N SER A 69 -29.75 -3.08 8.37
CA SER A 69 -30.82 -2.99 7.37
C SER A 69 -30.28 -3.25 5.97
N SER A 70 -31.00 -4.05 5.18
CA SER A 70 -30.74 -4.24 3.75
C SER A 70 -31.41 -3.14 2.91
N LEU A 71 -30.70 -2.63 1.92
CA LEU A 71 -31.16 -1.59 1.00
C LEU A 71 -31.22 -2.15 -0.42
N LYS A 72 -32.33 -1.92 -1.13
CA LYS A 72 -32.40 -2.20 -2.56
C LYS A 72 -32.00 -0.96 -3.33
N ILE A 73 -30.86 -1.00 -4.00
CA ILE A 73 -30.32 0.13 -4.77
C ILE A 73 -30.85 0.03 -6.19
N VAL A 74 -31.57 1.07 -6.61
CA VAL A 74 -32.24 1.15 -7.92
C VAL A 74 -31.61 2.17 -8.86
N GLY A 75 -30.76 3.06 -8.33
CA GLY A 75 -29.98 4.03 -9.09
C GLY A 75 -28.65 4.36 -8.42
N VAL A 76 -27.63 4.63 -9.21
CA VAL A 76 -26.25 4.93 -8.76
C VAL A 76 -25.73 6.19 -9.44
N SER A 77 -24.76 6.83 -8.81
CA SER A 77 -24.05 7.99 -9.37
C SER A 77 -24.99 9.11 -9.83
N ILE A 78 -26.06 9.35 -9.07
CA ILE A 78 -27.01 10.43 -9.33
C ILE A 78 -26.39 11.73 -8.82
N PRO A 79 -26.17 12.74 -9.67
CA PRO A 79 -25.53 13.99 -9.24
C PRO A 79 -26.43 14.75 -8.26
N ASP A 80 -25.82 15.38 -7.27
CA ASP A 80 -26.50 16.31 -6.37
C ASP A 80 -27.06 17.51 -7.14
N SER A 81 -28.23 17.97 -6.69
CA SER A 81 -28.99 19.05 -7.32
C SER A 81 -28.29 20.41 -7.27
N VAL A 82 -27.38 20.61 -6.32
CA VAL A 82 -26.61 21.85 -6.14
C VAL A 82 -25.13 21.63 -6.44
N ARG A 83 -24.54 20.52 -5.98
CA ARG A 83 -23.10 20.27 -5.99
C ARG A 83 -22.68 19.17 -6.97
N LYS A 84 -22.14 19.53 -8.13
CA LYS A 84 -21.85 18.59 -9.23
C LYS A 84 -20.86 17.45 -8.92
N ASN A 85 -20.08 17.55 -7.85
CA ASN A 85 -19.09 16.55 -7.44
C ASN A 85 -19.61 15.58 -6.35
N ILE A 86 -20.86 15.70 -5.94
CA ILE A 86 -21.49 14.80 -4.97
C ILE A 86 -22.45 13.88 -5.71
N PHE A 87 -22.38 12.61 -5.36
CA PHE A 87 -23.19 11.57 -5.98
C PHE A 87 -24.06 10.85 -4.95
N TRP A 88 -25.17 10.31 -5.44
CA TRP A 88 -26.20 9.68 -4.64
C TRP A 88 -26.56 8.30 -5.17
N TYR A 89 -26.89 7.42 -4.25
CA TYR A 89 -27.69 6.24 -4.53
C TYR A 89 -29.16 6.57 -4.38
N GLN A 90 -29.97 6.09 -5.31
CA GLN A 90 -31.41 6.00 -5.14
C GLN A 90 -31.76 4.59 -4.66
N ILE A 91 -32.51 4.51 -3.57
CA ILE A 91 -32.91 3.25 -2.95
C ILE A 91 -34.43 3.14 -2.85
N ASP A 92 -34.95 1.91 -2.93
CA ASP A 92 -36.33 1.59 -2.56
C ASP A 92 -36.39 1.27 -1.07
N TRP A 93 -36.96 2.17 -0.28
CA TRP A 93 -37.13 2.05 1.16
C TRP A 93 -38.60 2.12 1.53
N ASN A 94 -39.17 1.01 2.00
CA ASN A 94 -40.59 0.87 2.35
C ASN A 94 -41.54 1.29 1.20
N GLY A 95 -41.19 0.95 -0.05
CA GLY A 95 -41.98 1.29 -1.23
C GLY A 95 -41.85 2.75 -1.67
N LYS A 96 -40.92 3.51 -1.09
CA LYS A 96 -40.61 4.90 -1.45
C LYS A 96 -39.21 4.99 -2.03
N LEU A 97 -39.08 5.75 -3.11
CA LEU A 97 -37.77 6.11 -3.64
C LEU A 97 -37.18 7.24 -2.79
N VAL A 98 -36.07 6.95 -2.13
CA VAL A 98 -35.30 7.90 -1.31
C VAL A 98 -33.83 7.85 -1.72
N TYR A 99 -33.02 8.75 -1.17
CA TYR A 99 -31.62 8.94 -1.57
C TYR A 99 -30.69 8.80 -0.37
N VAL A 100 -29.55 8.15 -0.59
CA VAL A 100 -28.41 8.12 0.35
C VAL A 100 -27.15 8.56 -0.38
N LEU A 101 -26.24 9.21 0.34
CA LEU A 101 -24.99 9.68 -0.24
C LEU A 101 -24.10 8.51 -0.66
N GLU A 102 -23.47 8.61 -1.83
CA GLU A 102 -22.50 7.63 -2.30
C GLU A 102 -21.24 7.61 -1.44
N ASP A 103 -20.84 8.77 -0.90
CA ASP A 103 -19.68 8.89 -0.01
C ASP A 103 -19.79 8.07 1.28
N GLU A 104 -20.99 7.68 1.69
CA GLU A 104 -21.20 6.80 2.86
C GLU A 104 -20.60 5.40 2.67
N GLU A 105 -20.42 4.97 1.41
CA GLU A 105 -19.67 3.76 1.04
C GLU A 105 -18.15 4.03 0.99
N LYS A 106 -17.74 5.20 0.48
CA LYS A 106 -16.34 5.55 0.17
C LYS A 106 -15.53 6.11 1.34
N ARG A 107 -16.16 6.36 2.49
CA ARG A 107 -15.47 6.80 3.72
C ARG A 107 -14.38 5.80 4.11
N THR A 108 -13.13 6.24 4.05
CA THR A 108 -11.98 5.44 4.49
C THR A 108 -11.99 5.18 6.00
N LYS A 109 -12.54 6.11 6.78
CA LYS A 109 -12.76 5.97 8.22
C LYS A 109 -14.25 5.80 8.49
N ASN A 110 -14.65 4.61 8.95
CA ASN A 110 -16.02 4.25 9.35
C ASN A 110 -17.07 4.35 8.23
N PRO A 111 -16.96 3.52 7.19
CA PRO A 111 -17.99 3.39 6.17
C PRO A 111 -19.32 2.95 6.80
N THR A 112 -20.42 3.58 6.38
CA THR A 112 -21.76 3.31 6.94
C THR A 112 -22.61 2.41 6.06
N LEU A 113 -22.22 2.26 4.80
CA LEU A 113 -22.87 1.46 3.78
C LEU A 113 -21.85 0.52 3.13
N SER A 114 -22.25 -0.73 2.88
CA SER A 114 -21.51 -1.64 2.01
C SER A 114 -22.41 -2.18 0.90
N ILE A 115 -21.97 -2.07 -0.35
CA ILE A 115 -22.72 -2.50 -1.52
C ILE A 115 -22.16 -3.82 -2.04
N PHE A 116 -23.05 -4.76 -2.26
CA PHE A 116 -22.70 -6.10 -2.72
C PHE A 116 -22.84 -6.20 -4.23
N ARG A 117 -21.73 -6.52 -4.88
CA ARG A 117 -21.63 -6.73 -6.33
C ARG A 117 -21.50 -8.21 -6.61
N LYS A 118 -22.28 -8.73 -7.54
CA LYS A 118 -22.18 -10.13 -7.96
C LYS A 118 -20.78 -10.40 -8.49
N ILE A 119 -20.21 -11.53 -8.10
CA ILE A 119 -18.95 -12.03 -8.63
C ILE A 119 -19.22 -13.28 -9.47
N LYS A 120 -18.26 -13.66 -10.32
CA LYS A 120 -18.25 -15.01 -10.89
C LYS A 120 -18.18 -16.00 -9.73
N GLU A 121 -18.99 -17.06 -9.78
CA GLU A 121 -18.97 -18.09 -8.74
C GLU A 121 -17.56 -18.64 -8.59
N LYS A 122 -17.07 -18.61 -7.36
CA LYS A 122 -15.74 -19.03 -6.93
C LYS A 122 -15.88 -19.89 -5.69
N THR A 123 -15.02 -20.88 -5.54
CA THR A 123 -15.00 -21.72 -4.33
C THR A 123 -14.03 -21.10 -3.33
N PHE A 124 -14.39 -21.12 -2.05
CA PHE A 124 -13.56 -20.64 -0.95
C PHE A 124 -13.45 -21.71 0.13
N LEU A 125 -12.29 -21.79 0.79
CA LEU A 125 -12.06 -22.64 1.95
C LEU A 125 -11.99 -21.80 3.22
N VAL A 126 -12.65 -22.27 4.27
CA VAL A 126 -12.55 -21.67 5.61
C VAL A 126 -11.18 -21.95 6.23
N ARG A 127 -10.49 -20.91 6.71
CA ARG A 127 -9.19 -21.05 7.41
C ARG A 127 -9.28 -20.90 8.92
N ALA A 128 -10.32 -20.23 9.43
CA ALA A 128 -10.54 -20.13 10.87
C ALA A 128 -11.04 -21.47 11.45
N THR A 129 -10.70 -21.75 12.72
CA THR A 129 -11.15 -22.96 13.45
C THR A 129 -12.67 -23.12 13.45
N SER A 130 -13.40 -22.00 13.54
CA SER A 130 -14.86 -21.97 13.49
C SER A 130 -15.36 -20.61 12.99
N LEU A 131 -15.61 -20.49 11.69
CA LEU A 131 -16.09 -19.26 11.06
C LEU A 131 -17.62 -19.17 11.13
N ARG A 132 -18.16 -18.00 11.50
CA ARG A 132 -19.63 -17.81 11.59
C ARG A 132 -20.18 -17.34 10.25
N LEU A 133 -21.13 -18.10 9.69
CA LEU A 133 -21.99 -17.64 8.59
C LEU A 133 -23.09 -16.76 9.18
N ARG A 134 -23.21 -15.52 8.71
CA ARG A 134 -24.15 -14.55 9.28
C ARG A 134 -25.23 -14.13 8.29
N LYS A 135 -26.36 -13.66 8.79
CA LYS A 135 -27.48 -13.18 7.96
C LYS A 135 -27.22 -11.83 7.31
N VAL A 136 -26.35 -11.02 7.92
CA VAL A 136 -25.95 -9.69 7.46
C VAL A 136 -24.43 -9.55 7.64
N PRO A 137 -23.74 -8.70 6.86
CA PRO A 137 -22.29 -8.54 6.88
C PRO A 137 -21.82 -7.70 8.08
N SER A 138 -22.01 -8.23 9.29
CA SER A 138 -21.75 -7.54 10.55
C SER A 138 -21.46 -8.53 11.67
N LEU A 139 -20.56 -8.17 12.60
CA LEU A 139 -20.27 -8.99 13.79
C LEU A 139 -21.46 -9.14 14.75
N THR A 140 -22.45 -8.26 14.65
CA THR A 140 -23.71 -8.32 15.42
C THR A 140 -24.83 -9.04 14.68
N GLY A 141 -24.60 -9.45 13.43
CA GLY A 141 -25.58 -10.16 12.63
C GLY A 141 -25.91 -11.56 13.17
N GLU A 142 -27.17 -11.98 13.04
CA GLU A 142 -27.65 -13.32 13.39
C GLU A 142 -26.73 -14.40 12.77
N VAL A 143 -26.28 -15.35 13.59
CA VAL A 143 -25.45 -16.48 13.15
C VAL A 143 -26.36 -17.57 12.59
N LEU A 144 -26.22 -17.86 11.30
CA LEU A 144 -26.97 -18.89 10.59
C LEU A 144 -26.34 -20.27 10.75
N GLU A 145 -25.00 -20.34 10.80
CA GLU A 145 -24.23 -21.58 10.85
C GLU A 145 -22.81 -21.32 11.38
N SER A 146 -22.20 -22.33 11.99
CA SER A 146 -20.77 -22.34 12.36
C SER A 146 -20.04 -23.29 11.41
N LEU A 147 -19.02 -22.79 10.73
CA LEU A 147 -18.31 -23.45 9.64
C LEU A 147 -16.92 -23.87 10.15
N PRO A 148 -16.60 -25.17 10.23
CA PRO A 148 -15.26 -25.62 10.63
C PRO A 148 -14.20 -25.29 9.57
N THR A 149 -12.92 -25.37 9.94
CA THR A 149 -11.78 -25.26 9.01
C THR A 149 -11.96 -26.20 7.81
N ASN A 150 -11.51 -25.76 6.64
CA ASN A 150 -11.61 -26.44 5.34
C ASN A 150 -13.03 -26.68 4.83
N THR A 151 -14.06 -26.05 5.41
CA THR A 151 -15.39 -26.03 4.80
C THR A 151 -15.34 -25.29 3.47
N GLU A 152 -15.88 -25.90 2.41
CA GLU A 152 -16.03 -25.29 1.09
C GLU A 152 -17.28 -24.41 1.01
N LEU A 153 -17.12 -23.22 0.46
CA LEU A 153 -18.16 -22.22 0.29
C LEU A 153 -18.18 -21.74 -1.17
N VAL A 154 -19.35 -21.46 -1.71
CA VAL A 154 -19.48 -20.82 -3.03
C VAL A 154 -19.70 -19.32 -2.84
N GLY A 155 -18.77 -18.50 -3.30
CA GLY A 155 -18.89 -17.03 -3.29
C GLY A 155 -19.87 -16.54 -4.35
N LEU A 156 -20.78 -15.65 -3.94
CA LEU A 156 -21.88 -15.13 -4.76
C LEU A 156 -21.76 -13.64 -5.04
N SER A 157 -21.37 -12.86 -4.04
CA SER A 157 -21.16 -11.41 -4.16
C SER A 157 -20.14 -10.91 -3.14
N THR A 158 -19.46 -9.82 -3.47
CA THR A 158 -18.47 -9.17 -2.61
C THR A 158 -18.95 -7.79 -2.18
N GLY A 159 -18.72 -7.44 -0.92
CA GLY A 159 -18.95 -6.12 -0.38
C GLY A 159 -17.83 -5.14 -0.78
N SER A 160 -18.19 -3.91 -1.07
CA SER A 160 -17.27 -2.84 -1.50
C SER A 160 -16.42 -2.22 -0.39
N THR A 161 -16.55 -2.71 0.84
CA THR A 161 -16.06 -2.01 2.04
C THR A 161 -15.13 -2.90 2.84
N LEU A 162 -13.94 -2.38 3.13
CA LEU A 162 -12.98 -3.02 4.03
C LEU A 162 -13.38 -2.80 5.50
N GLN A 163 -13.21 -3.83 6.32
CA GLN A 163 -13.37 -3.79 7.76
C GLN A 163 -12.16 -4.46 8.42
N SER A 164 -11.76 -3.96 9.58
CA SER A 164 -10.76 -4.61 10.42
C SER A 164 -11.46 -5.50 11.44
N ILE A 165 -11.22 -6.81 11.37
CA ILE A 165 -11.78 -7.82 12.29
C ILE A 165 -10.66 -8.74 12.74
N ASP A 166 -10.42 -8.83 14.05
CA ASP A 166 -9.39 -9.65 14.68
C ASP A 166 -8.00 -9.50 14.02
N GLY A 167 -7.60 -8.25 13.75
CA GLY A 167 -6.29 -7.92 13.17
C GLY A 167 -6.17 -8.16 11.66
N LYS A 168 -7.26 -8.54 10.98
CA LYS A 168 -7.31 -8.71 9.51
C LYS A 168 -8.16 -7.63 8.88
N VAL A 169 -7.68 -7.05 7.79
CA VAL A 169 -8.42 -6.05 7.00
C VAL A 169 -8.88 -6.70 5.71
N ASP A 170 -10.19 -6.83 5.53
CA ASP A 170 -10.77 -7.43 4.34
C ASP A 170 -12.25 -7.03 4.19
N HIS A 171 -12.94 -7.53 3.18
CA HIS A 171 -14.35 -7.29 2.93
C HIS A 171 -15.26 -8.39 3.51
N TRP A 172 -16.56 -8.23 3.31
CA TRP A 172 -17.53 -9.30 3.53
C TRP A 172 -17.89 -9.96 2.22
N LEU A 173 -17.97 -11.28 2.22
CA LEU A 173 -18.37 -12.10 1.09
C LEU A 173 -19.73 -12.73 1.36
N GLN A 174 -20.67 -12.58 0.43
CA GLN A 174 -21.89 -13.38 0.45
C GLN A 174 -21.58 -14.75 -0.13
N VAL A 175 -21.90 -15.79 0.62
CA VAL A 175 -21.54 -17.17 0.30
C VAL A 175 -22.73 -18.11 0.44
N LYS A 176 -22.67 -19.25 -0.25
CA LYS A 176 -23.53 -20.41 -0.04
C LYS A 176 -22.72 -21.53 0.62
N SER A 177 -23.21 -22.02 1.74
CA SER A 177 -22.63 -23.14 2.49
C SER A 177 -23.03 -24.52 1.92
N PRO A 178 -22.35 -25.61 2.31
CA PRO A 178 -22.72 -26.98 1.92
C PRO A 178 -24.13 -27.37 2.39
N SER A 179 -24.60 -26.80 3.50
CA SER A 179 -25.98 -26.99 4.00
C SER A 179 -27.05 -26.30 3.13
N GLY A 180 -26.62 -25.49 2.16
CA GLY A 180 -27.48 -24.71 1.27
C GLY A 180 -27.87 -23.34 1.82
N LYS A 181 -27.45 -22.97 3.04
CA LYS A 181 -27.72 -21.63 3.60
C LYS A 181 -26.89 -20.56 2.88
N ILE A 182 -27.52 -19.44 2.58
CA ILE A 182 -26.88 -18.24 2.02
C ILE A 182 -26.74 -17.19 3.12
N GLY A 183 -25.54 -16.66 3.29
CA GLY A 183 -25.22 -15.66 4.29
C GLY A 183 -23.90 -14.95 3.97
N PHE A 184 -23.31 -14.33 4.98
CA PHE A 184 -22.11 -13.52 4.86
C PHE A 184 -21.01 -14.07 5.77
N CYS A 185 -19.80 -14.13 5.23
CA CYS A 185 -18.57 -14.43 5.96
C CYS A 185 -17.56 -13.32 5.68
N PHE A 186 -16.70 -13.04 6.65
CA PHE A 186 -15.60 -12.10 6.47
C PHE A 186 -14.49 -12.77 5.66
N SER A 187 -14.06 -12.17 4.55
CA SER A 187 -13.12 -12.81 3.60
C SER A 187 -11.72 -12.98 4.16
N GLY A 188 -11.32 -12.21 5.18
CA GLY A 188 -10.01 -12.39 5.84
C GLY A 188 -9.80 -13.76 6.50
N PHE A 189 -10.86 -14.56 6.65
CA PHE A 189 -10.80 -15.94 7.14
C PHE A 189 -11.06 -17.00 6.06
N LEU A 190 -11.12 -16.58 4.80
CA LEU A 190 -11.34 -17.42 3.64
C LEU A 190 -10.07 -17.39 2.78
N ILE A 191 -9.86 -18.48 2.05
CA ILE A 191 -8.94 -18.50 0.92
C ILE A 191 -9.73 -18.92 -0.31
N GLU A 192 -9.51 -18.26 -1.44
CA GLU A 192 -10.07 -18.73 -2.70
C GLU A 192 -9.45 -20.09 -3.03
N LYS A 193 -10.29 -21.12 -3.17
CA LYS A 193 -9.92 -22.41 -3.72
C LYS A 193 -9.84 -22.21 -5.23
N LYS A 194 -8.71 -21.69 -5.71
CA LYS A 194 -8.39 -21.74 -7.13
C LYS A 194 -8.35 -23.22 -7.54
N ASP A 195 -8.74 -23.54 -8.78
CA ASP A 195 -8.72 -24.90 -9.34
C ASP A 195 -7.30 -25.49 -9.51
N PHE A 196 -6.32 -25.04 -8.73
CA PHE A 196 -4.96 -25.55 -8.73
C PHE A 196 -4.82 -26.60 -7.63
N SER A 197 -4.89 -27.86 -8.07
CA SER A 197 -4.71 -29.08 -7.29
C SER A 197 -3.23 -29.31 -6.94
N ALA A 198 -2.55 -28.36 -6.33
CA ALA A 198 -1.29 -28.62 -5.67
C ALA A 198 -1.49 -28.37 -4.18
N SER A 199 -1.87 -29.41 -3.43
CA SER A 199 -1.65 -29.36 -2.00
C SER A 199 -0.13 -29.46 -1.77
N TYR A 200 0.41 -28.54 -0.98
CA TYR A 200 1.82 -28.55 -0.60
C TYR A 200 1.91 -28.30 0.91
N SER A 201 2.88 -28.94 1.56
CA SER A 201 3.23 -28.64 2.95
C SER A 201 4.18 -27.46 3.00
N LEU A 202 4.02 -26.61 4.03
CA LEU A 202 4.90 -25.47 4.29
C LEU A 202 5.80 -25.76 5.49
N GLU A 203 7.05 -25.35 5.39
CA GLU A 203 8.07 -25.43 6.44
C GLU A 203 8.83 -24.09 6.50
N ASP A 204 9.04 -23.58 7.71
CA ASP A 204 9.92 -22.43 7.92
C ASP A 204 11.37 -22.92 7.89
N VAL A 205 12.20 -22.26 7.09
CA VAL A 205 13.61 -22.62 6.90
C VAL A 205 14.48 -21.38 7.00
N VAL A 206 15.73 -21.55 7.41
CA VAL A 206 16.76 -20.51 7.32
C VAL A 206 17.87 -21.09 6.47
N VAL A 207 17.79 -20.84 5.16
CA VAL A 207 18.79 -21.30 4.21
C VAL A 207 19.10 -20.20 3.22
N THR A 208 20.32 -20.20 2.71
CA THR A 208 20.74 -19.35 1.60
C THR A 208 20.80 -20.22 0.36
N ILE A 209 20.29 -19.74 -0.77
CA ILE A 209 20.30 -20.46 -2.04
C ILE A 209 21.03 -19.65 -3.11
N GLU A 210 21.66 -20.35 -4.05
CA GLU A 210 22.13 -19.79 -5.30
C GLU A 210 21.16 -20.16 -6.43
N LEU A 211 20.77 -19.17 -7.24
CA LEU A 211 19.91 -19.37 -8.40
C LEU A 211 20.67 -20.01 -9.56
N GLY A 212 20.07 -21.02 -10.18
CA GLY A 212 20.59 -21.67 -11.38
C GLY A 212 20.27 -20.92 -12.68
N LYS A 213 20.51 -21.58 -13.82
CA LYS A 213 20.13 -21.08 -15.15
C LYS A 213 18.62 -21.11 -15.34
N ASP A 214 18.12 -20.15 -16.12
CA ASP A 214 16.73 -20.10 -16.56
C ASP A 214 15.71 -20.17 -15.41
N VAL A 215 16.08 -19.64 -14.24
CA VAL A 215 15.21 -19.62 -13.07
C VAL A 215 13.93 -18.87 -13.39
N ARG A 216 12.82 -19.50 -13.03
CA ARG A 216 11.49 -18.92 -13.09
C ARG A 216 10.88 -18.93 -11.71
N PHE A 217 10.19 -17.85 -11.41
CA PHE A 217 9.47 -17.68 -10.17
C PHE A 217 8.00 -17.88 -10.46
N VAL A 218 7.36 -18.79 -9.73
CA VAL A 218 5.94 -19.07 -9.85
C VAL A 218 5.18 -18.46 -8.67
N LYS A 219 3.92 -18.10 -8.89
CA LYS A 219 3.03 -17.56 -7.86
C LYS A 219 2.79 -18.58 -6.74
N GLU A 220 2.73 -19.85 -7.10
CA GLU A 220 2.37 -20.95 -6.20
C GLU A 220 3.26 -22.20 -6.49
N PRO A 221 3.74 -22.92 -5.45
CA PRO A 221 4.51 -24.15 -5.60
C PRO A 221 3.81 -25.20 -6.46
N GLY A 222 4.56 -25.88 -7.33
CA GLY A 222 4.04 -26.92 -8.21
C GLY A 222 3.26 -26.43 -9.43
N SER A 223 3.16 -25.12 -9.64
CA SER A 223 2.57 -24.56 -10.86
C SER A 223 3.47 -24.81 -12.08
N ASP A 224 2.88 -24.86 -13.28
CA ASP A 224 3.66 -24.96 -14.51
C ASP A 224 4.51 -23.70 -14.72
N GLU A 225 5.82 -23.84 -14.53
CA GLU A 225 6.84 -22.80 -14.71
C GLU A 225 6.89 -22.26 -16.15
N ASN A 226 6.30 -22.95 -17.13
CA ASN A 226 6.27 -22.50 -18.52
C ASN A 226 5.03 -21.68 -18.89
N ALA A 227 3.98 -21.73 -18.06
CA ALA A 227 2.73 -21.03 -18.29
C ALA A 227 2.83 -19.58 -17.77
N PRO A 228 2.75 -18.55 -18.63
CA PRO A 228 2.94 -17.15 -18.22
C PRO A 228 2.00 -16.70 -17.09
N GLU A 229 0.78 -17.21 -17.05
CA GLU A 229 -0.23 -16.92 -16.03
C GLU A 229 0.16 -17.40 -14.61
N ASN A 230 1.08 -18.37 -14.52
CA ASN A 230 1.56 -18.93 -13.27
C ASN A 230 2.84 -18.26 -12.75
N LEU A 231 3.48 -17.43 -13.58
CA LEU A 231 4.69 -16.73 -13.21
C LEU A 231 4.36 -15.61 -12.22
N ALA A 232 5.15 -15.50 -11.16
CA ALA A 232 5.05 -14.40 -10.22
C ALA A 232 5.27 -13.06 -10.95
N SER A 233 4.40 -12.11 -10.69
CA SER A 233 4.44 -10.76 -11.26
C SER A 233 4.39 -9.71 -10.14
N ASP A 234 4.94 -8.52 -10.41
CA ASP A 234 4.87 -7.33 -9.52
C ASP A 234 3.44 -6.97 -9.08
N THR A 235 2.47 -7.41 -9.86
CA THR A 235 1.07 -7.02 -9.79
C THR A 235 0.18 -7.92 -8.93
N ASP A 236 0.71 -8.90 -8.20
CA ASP A 236 -0.11 -9.64 -7.21
C ASP A 236 -0.40 -8.81 -5.94
N HIS A 237 -0.52 -7.48 -6.10
CA HIS A 237 -0.87 -6.50 -5.09
C HIS A 237 -2.26 -5.87 -5.33
N ASP A 238 -2.78 -5.23 -4.29
CA ASP A 238 -4.09 -4.55 -4.14
C ASP A 238 -4.89 -4.31 -5.45
N PRO A 239 -6.11 -4.89 -5.60
CA PRO A 239 -6.94 -4.75 -6.79
C PRO A 239 -7.39 -3.31 -7.12
N ASN A 240 -7.02 -2.31 -6.32
CA ASN A 240 -7.30 -0.89 -6.56
C ASN A 240 -6.14 -0.12 -7.24
N THR A 241 -5.01 -0.75 -7.49
CA THR A 241 -3.86 -0.10 -8.14
C THR A 241 -3.96 -0.28 -9.67
N PRO A 242 -3.93 0.79 -10.48
CA PRO A 242 -4.05 0.67 -11.94
C PRO A 242 -2.89 -0.14 -12.55
N ASP A 243 -3.21 -1.18 -13.33
CA ASP A 243 -2.27 -2.10 -13.98
C ASP A 243 -1.23 -1.44 -14.93
N GLU A 244 -1.41 -0.17 -15.30
CA GLU A 244 -0.70 0.45 -16.41
C GLU A 244 0.61 1.17 -16.05
N MET A 245 1.08 1.14 -14.78
CA MET A 245 2.20 1.99 -14.34
C MET A 245 3.44 1.33 -13.73
N LEU A 246 3.58 0.00 -13.72
CA LEU A 246 4.76 -0.64 -13.14
C LEU A 246 5.52 -1.48 -14.18
N PRO A 247 6.79 -1.18 -14.47
CA PRO A 247 7.63 -2.07 -15.25
C PRO A 247 7.87 -3.37 -14.46
N ASN A 248 7.89 -4.50 -15.17
CA ASN A 248 8.19 -5.85 -14.65
C ASN A 248 9.60 -5.92 -14.03
N HIS A 249 9.75 -5.56 -12.76
CA HIS A 249 11.03 -5.49 -12.06
C HIS A 249 11.30 -6.65 -11.12
N ILE A 250 10.29 -7.46 -10.80
CA ILE A 250 10.34 -8.27 -9.58
C ILE A 250 11.50 -9.28 -9.50
N PHE A 251 12.10 -9.74 -10.60
CA PHE A 251 13.30 -10.57 -10.49
C PHE A 251 14.33 -10.25 -11.60
N SER A 252 15.09 -9.17 -11.41
CA SER A 252 16.38 -8.97 -12.10
C SER A 252 17.46 -9.96 -11.62
N TYR A 253 17.14 -10.86 -10.68
CA TYR A 253 18.04 -11.90 -10.21
C TYR A 253 18.33 -12.90 -11.34
N GLY A 254 19.51 -12.77 -11.91
CA GLY A 254 20.05 -13.71 -12.89
C GLY A 254 20.61 -14.98 -12.24
N GLU A 255 21.06 -15.88 -13.11
CA GLU A 255 21.88 -17.03 -12.74
C GLU A 255 23.01 -16.58 -11.79
N GLY A 256 23.21 -17.35 -10.73
CA GLY A 256 24.27 -17.14 -9.75
C GLY A 256 23.95 -16.11 -8.66
N SER A 257 22.76 -15.50 -8.68
CA SER A 257 22.30 -14.67 -7.55
C SER A 257 22.20 -15.52 -6.29
N ILE A 258 22.65 -14.99 -5.16
CA ILE A 258 22.61 -15.67 -3.87
C ILE A 258 21.58 -14.96 -2.99
N LEU A 259 20.57 -15.69 -2.51
CA LEU A 259 19.40 -15.14 -1.84
C LEU A 259 19.11 -15.90 -0.54
N PRO A 260 18.79 -15.19 0.56
CA PRO A 260 18.24 -15.83 1.75
C PRO A 260 16.79 -16.25 1.51
N VAL A 261 16.37 -17.37 2.10
CA VAL A 261 14.98 -17.84 2.05
C VAL A 261 14.49 -18.22 3.44
N SER A 262 13.24 -17.86 3.71
CA SER A 262 12.58 -18.02 5.01
C SER A 262 11.62 -19.21 5.05
N ARG A 263 11.20 -19.72 3.87
CA ARG A 263 10.17 -20.76 3.75
C ARG A 263 10.45 -21.72 2.61
N LYS A 264 10.08 -22.99 2.83
CA LYS A 264 10.09 -24.07 1.86
C LYS A 264 8.68 -24.66 1.72
N ALA A 265 8.28 -24.97 0.50
CA ALA A 265 7.09 -25.75 0.20
C ALA A 265 7.50 -27.09 -0.41
N VAL A 266 6.75 -28.14 -0.10
CA VAL A 266 6.90 -29.46 -0.74
C VAL A 266 5.53 -29.88 -1.28
N THR A 267 5.43 -30.07 -2.59
CA THR A 267 4.19 -30.49 -3.26
C THR A 267 3.85 -31.95 -2.94
N GLU A 268 2.62 -32.39 -3.24
CA GLU A 268 2.26 -33.83 -3.19
C GLU A 268 3.15 -34.73 -4.06
N SER A 269 3.67 -34.21 -5.18
CA SER A 269 4.66 -34.91 -6.03
C SER A 269 6.04 -35.04 -5.37
N GLY A 270 6.26 -34.37 -4.23
CA GLY A 270 7.53 -34.32 -3.51
C GLY A 270 8.49 -33.26 -4.03
N GLU A 271 8.03 -32.34 -4.88
CA GLU A 271 8.86 -31.28 -5.44
C GLU A 271 9.00 -30.12 -4.45
N GLY A 272 10.25 -29.74 -4.16
CA GLY A 272 10.56 -28.63 -3.27
C GLY A 272 10.56 -27.28 -3.99
N TYR A 273 10.11 -26.25 -3.27
CA TYR A 273 10.15 -24.86 -3.69
C TYR A 273 10.60 -23.98 -2.54
N TYR A 274 11.40 -22.95 -2.82
CA TYR A 274 11.79 -21.92 -1.85
C TYR A 274 11.03 -20.63 -2.10
N LEU A 275 10.56 -19.99 -1.03
CA LEU A 275 9.94 -18.67 -1.11
C LEU A 275 11.01 -17.59 -1.10
N ILE A 276 10.98 -16.73 -2.09
CA ILE A 276 11.80 -15.53 -2.20
C ILE A 276 10.91 -14.36 -1.85
N GLU A 277 11.27 -13.65 -0.78
CA GLU A 277 10.60 -12.43 -0.34
C GLU A 277 11.53 -11.25 -0.63
N HIS A 278 11.04 -10.27 -1.37
CA HIS A 278 11.76 -9.04 -1.66
C HIS A 278 10.87 -7.85 -1.27
N GLU A 279 11.46 -6.88 -0.59
CA GLU A 279 10.78 -5.66 -0.16
C GLU A 279 11.40 -4.49 -0.91
N THR A 280 10.66 -3.91 -1.84
CA THR A 280 11.08 -2.73 -2.58
C THR A 280 10.41 -1.51 -1.96
N LEU A 281 11.21 -0.52 -1.58
CA LEU A 281 10.69 0.77 -1.16
C LEU A 281 10.49 1.64 -2.39
N PHE A 282 9.24 1.87 -2.80
CA PHE A 282 8.94 2.82 -3.86
C PHE A 282 8.65 4.20 -3.26
N THR A 283 9.45 5.19 -3.66
CA THR A 283 9.24 6.59 -3.29
C THR A 283 8.84 7.36 -4.55
N GLY A 284 7.57 7.75 -4.64
CA GLY A 284 7.06 8.51 -5.78
C GLY A 284 5.88 9.38 -5.40
N MET A 285 5.89 10.65 -5.86
CA MET A 285 4.82 11.63 -5.62
C MET A 285 4.44 11.84 -4.12
N GLY A 286 5.41 11.79 -3.22
CA GLY A 286 5.18 12.01 -1.77
C GLY A 286 4.46 10.88 -1.06
N VAL A 287 4.38 9.69 -1.65
CA VAL A 287 3.84 8.49 -1.02
C VAL A 287 4.91 7.41 -0.99
N HIS A 288 5.21 6.91 0.21
CA HIS A 288 5.97 5.68 0.39
C HIS A 288 5.05 4.50 0.26
N VAL A 289 5.29 3.69 -0.76
CA VAL A 289 4.66 2.38 -0.86
C VAL A 289 5.75 1.36 -0.73
N THR A 290 5.75 0.66 0.41
CA THR A 290 6.56 -0.53 0.58
C THR A 290 5.87 -1.65 -0.18
N GLN A 291 6.43 -2.03 -1.33
CA GLN A 291 5.92 -3.11 -2.14
C GLN A 291 6.63 -4.40 -1.70
N LYS A 292 5.84 -5.31 -1.13
CA LYS A 292 6.30 -6.67 -0.85
C LYS A 292 6.00 -7.55 -2.04
N SER A 293 7.06 -8.16 -2.50
CA SER A 293 7.11 -8.99 -3.69
C SER A 293 7.50 -10.40 -3.26
N PHE A 294 6.80 -11.40 -3.77
CA PHE A 294 7.09 -12.79 -3.44
C PHE A 294 6.99 -13.71 -4.65
N GLY A 295 7.82 -14.74 -4.66
CA GLY A 295 7.78 -15.77 -5.69
C GLY A 295 8.40 -17.06 -5.20
N TRP A 296 7.90 -18.18 -5.71
CA TRP A 296 8.44 -19.50 -5.42
C TRP A 296 9.40 -19.93 -6.52
N VAL A 297 10.60 -20.36 -6.15
CA VAL A 297 11.57 -20.96 -7.07
C VAL A 297 11.70 -22.44 -6.78
N SER A 298 11.69 -23.28 -7.82
CA SER A 298 11.86 -24.71 -7.66
C SER A 298 13.25 -25.06 -7.13
N GLU A 299 13.32 -25.95 -6.15
CA GLU A 299 14.57 -26.44 -5.56
C GLU A 299 15.51 -27.02 -6.64
N LYS A 300 14.95 -27.61 -7.70
CA LYS A 300 15.71 -28.15 -8.85
C LYS A 300 16.52 -27.08 -9.61
N ASN A 301 16.11 -25.81 -9.50
CA ASN A 301 16.74 -24.67 -10.16
C ASN A 301 17.58 -23.84 -9.18
N THR A 302 17.91 -24.41 -8.01
CA THR A 302 18.66 -23.73 -6.95
C THR A 302 19.72 -24.64 -6.37
N THR A 303 20.75 -24.06 -5.77
CA THR A 303 21.75 -24.80 -4.99
C THR A 303 21.79 -24.23 -3.58
N PRO A 304 21.49 -25.03 -2.52
CA PRO A 304 21.68 -24.58 -1.16
C PRO A 304 23.13 -24.20 -0.89
N VAL A 305 23.33 -23.11 -0.17
CA VAL A 305 24.62 -22.55 0.21
C VAL A 305 24.78 -22.71 1.72
N GLU A 306 25.41 -23.81 2.14
CA GLU A 306 25.60 -24.15 3.56
C GLU A 306 26.55 -23.18 4.27
N ASN A 307 27.64 -22.79 3.58
CA ASN A 307 28.61 -21.82 4.05
C ASN A 307 28.79 -20.75 2.97
N LEU A 308 28.13 -19.61 3.17
CA LEU A 308 28.14 -18.50 2.20
C LEU A 308 29.55 -18.04 1.84
N MET A 309 30.44 -18.03 2.82
CA MET A 309 31.82 -17.60 2.67
C MET A 309 32.62 -18.61 1.82
N GLU A 310 32.63 -19.90 2.21
CA GLU A 310 33.35 -20.94 1.48
C GLU A 310 32.83 -21.09 0.04
N HIS A 311 31.51 -20.99 -0.14
CA HIS A 311 30.88 -21.05 -1.45
C HIS A 311 31.31 -19.89 -2.35
N THR A 312 31.30 -18.67 -1.81
CA THR A 312 31.81 -17.48 -2.51
C THR A 312 33.28 -17.66 -2.87
N TYR A 313 34.11 -18.18 -1.96
CA TYR A 313 35.52 -18.44 -2.21
C TYR A 313 35.76 -19.44 -3.35
N LYS A 314 35.00 -20.53 -3.37
CA LYS A 314 35.11 -21.52 -4.44
C LYS A 314 34.62 -20.99 -5.78
N LYS A 315 33.47 -20.28 -5.79
CA LYS A 315 32.79 -19.83 -7.00
C LYS A 315 33.64 -18.89 -7.85
N TYR A 316 34.33 -17.93 -7.25
CA TYR A 316 35.18 -17.02 -8.03
C TYR A 316 36.68 -17.35 -7.98
N GLY A 317 37.03 -18.57 -7.54
CA GLY A 317 38.37 -19.14 -7.70
C GLY A 317 39.41 -18.57 -6.74
N PHE A 318 39.07 -18.48 -5.45
CA PHE A 318 39.83 -17.78 -4.42
C PHE A 318 40.74 -18.67 -3.57
N ASN A 319 40.89 -19.95 -3.92
CA ASN A 319 41.63 -20.92 -3.08
C ASN A 319 43.13 -20.60 -2.87
N ASP A 320 43.72 -19.65 -3.63
CA ASP A 320 45.17 -19.35 -3.59
C ASP A 320 45.54 -17.85 -3.75
N LEU A 321 44.59 -16.91 -3.75
CA LEU A 321 44.90 -15.48 -3.98
C LEU A 321 44.84 -14.69 -2.69
N GLY A 322 45.97 -14.09 -2.29
CA GLY A 322 46.03 -13.18 -1.16
C GLY A 322 45.12 -11.96 -1.36
N GLU A 323 44.62 -11.45 -0.25
CA GLU A 323 43.74 -10.30 -0.01
C GLU A 323 43.85 -9.13 -1.02
N LYS A 324 45.04 -8.85 -1.54
CA LYS A 324 45.33 -7.75 -2.49
C LYS A 324 44.81 -7.99 -3.92
N ASP A 325 44.68 -9.24 -4.35
CA ASP A 325 44.29 -9.59 -5.71
C ASP A 325 42.76 -9.71 -5.88
N PHE A 326 42.02 -9.88 -4.78
CA PHE A 326 40.55 -9.79 -4.72
C PHE A 326 40.05 -8.47 -5.29
N TYR A 327 40.62 -7.35 -4.82
CA TYR A 327 40.30 -6.00 -5.26
C TYR A 327 40.58 -5.81 -6.76
N THR A 328 41.72 -6.29 -7.25
CA THR A 328 42.15 -6.01 -8.64
C THR A 328 41.28 -6.70 -9.69
N LYS A 329 40.53 -7.75 -9.33
CA LYS A 329 39.73 -8.54 -10.26
C LYS A 329 38.23 -8.21 -10.19
N VAL A 330 37.67 -7.99 -9.00
CA VAL A 330 36.27 -7.51 -8.85
C VAL A 330 36.14 -6.06 -9.30
N LEU A 331 37.15 -5.22 -9.03
CA LEU A 331 37.15 -3.81 -9.42
C LEU A 331 37.61 -3.57 -10.86
N LYS A 332 38.00 -4.61 -11.62
CA LYS A 332 38.43 -4.46 -13.03
C LYS A 332 37.26 -4.17 -13.99
N ASP A 333 36.05 -4.54 -13.59
CA ASP A 333 34.81 -4.25 -14.32
C ASP A 333 34.22 -2.87 -13.92
N PHE A 334 34.72 -2.27 -12.85
CA PHE A 334 34.38 -0.92 -12.43
C PHE A 334 35.48 0.04 -12.92
N SER A 335 35.11 1.21 -13.44
CA SER A 335 36.14 2.19 -13.75
C SER A 335 36.71 2.74 -12.43
N ASP A 336 38.02 3.01 -12.36
CA ASP A 336 38.67 3.61 -11.17
C ASP A 336 38.02 4.92 -10.68
N LYS A 337 37.06 5.49 -11.44
CA LYS A 337 36.32 6.70 -11.10
C LYS A 337 35.08 6.46 -10.24
N ASP A 338 34.62 5.21 -10.09
CA ASP A 338 33.34 4.87 -9.44
C ASP A 338 33.51 4.32 -8.00
N ILE A 339 34.75 4.13 -7.56
CA ILE A 339 35.06 3.60 -6.22
C ILE A 339 35.70 4.70 -5.38
N GLN A 340 35.04 5.11 -4.29
CA GLN A 340 35.60 6.04 -3.32
C GLN A 340 35.81 5.29 -2.00
N SER A 341 37.06 4.90 -1.73
CA SER A 341 37.44 4.39 -0.41
C SER A 341 37.60 5.56 0.55
N PHE A 342 36.93 5.53 1.69
CA PHE A 342 37.12 6.47 2.77
C PHE A 342 37.74 5.76 3.97
N GLU A 343 38.83 6.30 4.50
CA GLU A 343 39.22 6.02 5.88
C GLU A 343 38.34 6.89 6.76
N LEU A 344 37.39 6.27 7.46
CA LEU A 344 36.57 6.98 8.44
C LEU A 344 37.47 7.36 9.62
N SER A 345 37.81 8.64 9.72
CA SER A 345 38.68 9.17 10.78
C SER A 345 38.07 9.09 12.19
N TYR A 346 36.80 8.68 12.30
CA TYR A 346 36.02 8.58 13.53
C TYR A 346 35.39 7.20 13.79
N ALA A 347 35.61 6.21 12.91
CA ALA A 347 35.25 4.82 13.24
C ALA A 347 36.40 4.16 14.02
N ASP A 348 36.14 3.05 14.72
CA ASP A 348 37.18 2.21 15.33
C ASP A 348 38.41 2.17 14.40
N PRO A 349 39.57 2.71 14.80
CA PRO A 349 40.72 2.85 13.90
C PRO A 349 41.23 1.49 13.39
N ASN A 350 40.76 0.38 13.97
CA ASN A 350 41.08 -0.97 13.56
C ASN A 350 40.09 -1.56 12.53
N LYS A 351 38.97 -0.89 12.24
CA LYS A 351 37.97 -1.33 11.26
C LYS A 351 38.02 -0.46 10.01
N THR A 352 38.04 -1.10 8.84
CA THR A 352 38.01 -0.40 7.55
C THR A 352 36.63 -0.52 6.94
N TYR A 353 36.05 0.59 6.50
CA TYR A 353 34.78 0.59 5.76
C TYR A 353 35.05 0.90 4.30
N LEU A 354 34.28 0.30 3.40
CA LEU A 354 34.34 0.56 1.98
C LEU A 354 32.99 1.07 1.50
N LEU A 355 33.00 2.23 0.85
CA LEU A 355 31.84 2.77 0.18
C LEU A 355 31.97 2.58 -1.31
N LEU A 356 31.01 1.89 -1.92
CA LEU A 356 30.93 1.75 -3.37
C LEU A 356 29.79 2.61 -3.89
N LYS A 357 30.07 3.54 -4.81
CA LYS A 357 29.06 4.38 -5.45
C LYS A 357 28.94 4.00 -6.93
N GLU A 358 27.97 3.15 -7.22
CA GLU A 358 27.69 2.66 -8.57
C GLU A 358 26.78 3.64 -9.31
N ASN A 359 27.25 4.19 -10.43
CA ASN A 359 26.41 5.02 -11.30
C ASN A 359 25.52 4.12 -12.16
N MET A 360 24.23 4.12 -11.90
CA MET A 360 23.28 3.41 -12.75
C MET A 360 23.08 4.23 -14.01
N ALA A 361 23.65 3.75 -15.11
CA ALA A 361 23.43 4.31 -16.45
C ALA A 361 21.99 4.04 -16.90
N THR A 362 21.03 4.70 -16.27
CA THR A 362 19.62 4.58 -16.66
C THR A 362 19.33 5.53 -17.82
N VAL A 363 19.20 4.95 -19.02
CA VAL A 363 18.49 5.56 -20.15
C VAL A 363 16.99 5.55 -19.82
N LEU A 364 16.58 6.27 -18.79
CA LEU A 364 15.17 6.62 -18.62
C LEU A 364 14.92 7.85 -19.51
N VAL A 365 14.08 7.65 -20.51
CA VAL A 365 13.98 8.39 -21.78
C VAL A 365 13.77 9.92 -21.66
N ASN A 366 13.70 10.54 -20.47
CA ASN A 366 13.48 11.97 -20.32
C ASN A 366 14.16 12.65 -19.11
N TYR A 367 15.10 12.02 -18.39
CA TYR A 367 15.70 12.63 -17.20
C TYR A 367 17.23 12.61 -17.25
N GLU A 368 17.86 13.80 -17.14
CA GLU A 368 19.31 13.98 -17.16
C GLU A 368 19.99 13.72 -15.80
N THR A 369 19.23 13.37 -14.75
CA THR A 369 19.81 13.14 -13.42
C THR A 369 20.34 11.72 -13.27
N PRO A 370 21.63 11.53 -12.97
CA PRO A 370 22.21 10.21 -12.74
C PRO A 370 21.63 9.60 -11.45
N VAL A 371 21.28 8.32 -11.55
CA VAL A 371 20.83 7.49 -10.43
C VAL A 371 22.04 6.75 -9.91
N TYR A 372 22.26 6.71 -8.60
CA TYR A 372 23.37 5.97 -8.00
C TYR A 372 22.87 4.92 -7.01
N THR A 373 23.61 3.83 -6.91
CA THR A 373 23.51 2.89 -5.80
C THR A 373 24.75 3.05 -4.93
N ILE A 374 24.55 3.33 -3.64
CA ILE A 374 25.61 3.40 -2.65
C ILE A 374 25.57 2.12 -1.81
N ARG A 375 26.68 1.38 -1.75
CA ARG A 375 26.82 0.17 -0.92
C ARG A 375 27.89 0.40 0.13
N LEU A 376 27.56 0.13 1.38
CA LEU A 376 28.47 0.22 2.51
C LEU A 376 28.92 -1.18 2.92
N PHE A 377 30.22 -1.39 2.97
CA PHE A 377 30.81 -2.62 3.44
C PHE A 377 31.70 -2.37 4.66
N GLN A 378 31.75 -3.32 5.58
CA GLN A 378 32.70 -3.32 6.70
C GLN A 378 33.71 -4.45 6.53
N LYS A 379 34.98 -4.12 6.73
CA LYS A 379 36.06 -5.09 6.72
C LYS A 379 36.20 -5.77 8.08
N ILE A 380 36.07 -7.10 8.12
CA ILE A 380 36.28 -7.93 9.31
C ILE A 380 37.21 -9.07 8.91
N ASP A 381 38.36 -9.21 9.61
CA ASP A 381 39.33 -10.29 9.40
C ASP A 381 39.82 -10.48 7.94
N GLY A 382 39.80 -9.41 7.15
CA GLY A 382 40.20 -9.42 5.73
C GLY A 382 39.03 -9.48 4.73
N ASP A 383 37.82 -9.79 5.21
CA ASP A 383 36.61 -9.89 4.39
C ASP A 383 35.73 -8.65 4.48
N TYR A 384 34.92 -8.37 3.46
CA TYR A 384 33.95 -7.27 3.45
C TYR A 384 32.51 -7.79 3.57
N ASN A 385 31.83 -7.40 4.63
CA ASN A 385 30.41 -7.66 4.83
C ASN A 385 29.59 -6.47 4.33
N LEU A 386 28.62 -6.71 3.45
CA LEU A 386 27.66 -5.68 3.04
C LEU A 386 26.78 -5.32 4.23
N LEU A 387 26.90 -4.09 4.70
CA LEU A 387 26.10 -3.59 5.83
C LEU A 387 24.83 -2.87 5.36
N SER A 388 24.89 -2.14 4.24
CA SER A 388 23.75 -1.36 3.76
C SER A 388 23.84 -1.08 2.26
N THR A 389 22.67 -0.98 1.62
CA THR A 389 22.51 -0.56 0.22
C THR A 389 21.49 0.58 0.15
N ILE A 390 21.86 1.63 -0.57
CA ILE A 390 21.04 2.82 -0.77
C ILE A 390 20.90 3.05 -2.26
N GLU A 391 19.66 2.99 -2.71
CA GLU A 391 19.29 3.44 -4.05
C GLU A 391 18.82 4.89 -3.91
N THR A 392 19.41 5.78 -4.70
CA THR A 392 19.03 7.20 -4.72
C THR A 392 18.22 7.47 -5.97
N ASP A 393 16.99 7.94 -5.84
CA ASP A 393 16.24 8.47 -6.96
C ASP A 393 16.77 9.87 -7.36
N SER A 394 16.13 10.49 -8.35
CA SER A 394 16.58 11.62 -9.18
C SER A 394 17.03 12.94 -8.49
N GLY A 395 17.34 12.96 -7.19
CA GLY A 395 17.91 14.09 -6.45
C GLY A 395 19.25 13.80 -5.75
N GLY A 396 19.74 12.57 -5.80
CA GLY A 396 20.96 12.14 -5.11
C GLY A 396 20.70 11.61 -3.70
N GLY A 397 21.76 11.22 -3.01
CA GLY A 397 21.71 10.77 -1.63
C GLY A 397 23.09 10.85 -1.00
N ASP A 398 23.10 10.90 0.32
CA ASP A 398 24.32 11.01 1.10
C ASP A 398 24.31 10.01 2.25
N LEU A 399 25.50 9.62 2.69
CA LEU A 399 25.71 8.78 3.84
C LEU A 399 26.55 9.54 4.84
N GLN A 400 25.99 9.75 6.02
CA GLN A 400 26.69 10.37 7.13
C GLN A 400 26.81 9.37 8.26
N PHE A 401 27.91 9.46 9.00
CA PHE A 401 28.18 8.60 10.14
C PHE A 401 28.21 9.46 11.39
N HIS A 402 27.52 9.01 12.42
CA HIS A 402 27.43 9.71 13.70
C HIS A 402 27.23 8.68 14.81
N ASP A 403 27.85 8.82 15.97
CA ASP A 403 27.65 7.89 17.10
C ASP A 403 26.60 8.48 18.04
N PHE A 404 25.33 8.07 17.90
CA PHE A 404 24.21 8.62 18.68
C PHE A 404 24.09 7.98 20.07
N ASN A 405 24.53 6.72 20.21
CA ASN A 405 24.41 5.96 21.46
C ASN A 405 25.68 6.04 22.33
N GLU A 406 26.72 6.72 21.86
CA GLU A 406 28.03 6.89 22.50
C GLU A 406 28.71 5.55 22.83
N ASP A 407 28.44 4.50 22.03
CA ASP A 407 29.02 3.18 22.24
C ASP A 407 30.40 3.01 21.55
N GLY A 408 30.84 4.02 20.80
CA GLY A 408 32.10 4.04 20.06
C GLY A 408 32.00 3.45 18.65
N TYR A 409 30.81 3.04 18.20
CA TYR A 409 30.52 2.61 16.84
C TYR A 409 29.74 3.70 16.07
N PRO A 410 30.06 3.92 14.78
CA PRO A 410 29.31 4.89 13.99
C PRO A 410 27.94 4.34 13.61
N ASP A 411 26.89 5.07 13.95
CA ASP A 411 25.54 4.89 13.42
C ASP A 411 25.42 5.51 12.02
N LEU A 412 24.48 5.02 11.24
CA LEU A 412 24.28 5.40 9.85
C LEU A 412 23.14 6.40 9.72
N VAL A 413 23.41 7.54 9.10
CA VAL A 413 22.38 8.48 8.64
C VAL A 413 22.28 8.34 7.13
N ARG A 414 21.20 7.71 6.66
CA ARG A 414 20.86 7.62 5.25
C ARG A 414 20.07 8.86 4.85
N VAL A 415 20.63 9.64 3.94
CA VAL A 415 19.95 10.79 3.33
C VAL A 415 19.55 10.43 1.91
N SER A 416 18.25 10.48 1.62
CA SER A 416 17.71 10.27 0.27
C SER A 416 17.00 11.53 -0.18
N PHE A 417 17.43 12.13 -1.29
CA PHE A 417 16.83 13.35 -1.84
C PHE A 417 15.86 12.97 -2.96
N GLY A 418 14.56 13.07 -2.66
CA GLY A 418 13.50 13.03 -3.67
C GLY A 418 13.34 14.40 -4.34
N ARG A 419 12.48 14.49 -5.37
CA ARG A 419 12.24 15.74 -6.13
C ARG A 419 11.73 16.92 -5.29
N MET A 420 11.07 16.64 -4.18
CA MET A 420 10.40 17.65 -3.35
C MET A 420 10.57 17.38 -1.84
N GLU A 421 11.22 16.28 -1.47
CA GLU A 421 11.28 15.79 -0.09
C GLU A 421 12.66 15.21 0.15
N SER A 422 13.27 15.51 1.31
CA SER A 422 14.46 14.82 1.77
C SER A 422 14.05 13.87 2.89
N TYR A 423 14.56 12.65 2.81
CA TYR A 423 14.34 11.62 3.80
C TYR A 423 15.63 11.34 4.54
N TYR A 424 15.53 11.33 5.86
CA TYR A 424 16.62 10.98 6.74
C TYR A 424 16.22 9.74 7.52
N ASP A 425 16.93 8.66 7.30
CA ASP A 425 16.77 7.41 8.05
C ASP A 425 17.99 7.22 8.96
N PHE A 426 17.75 7.35 10.26
CA PHE A 426 18.74 7.24 11.31
C PHE A 426 18.76 5.79 11.81
N GLN A 427 19.83 5.08 11.51
CA GLN A 427 19.99 3.68 11.80
C GLN A 427 21.13 3.49 12.80
N VAL A 428 20.84 2.83 13.93
CA VAL A 428 21.85 2.51 14.94
C VAL A 428 22.45 1.14 14.66
N PHE A 429 23.75 0.99 14.83
CA PHE A 429 24.41 -0.30 14.64
C PHE A 429 24.22 -1.19 15.87
N GLU A 430 23.33 -2.18 15.78
CA GLU A 430 23.08 -3.13 16.87
C GLU A 430 22.99 -4.56 16.34
N ASN A 431 23.57 -5.51 17.08
CA ASN A 431 23.59 -6.94 16.73
C ASN A 431 24.10 -7.21 15.30
N ASP A 432 25.24 -6.61 14.94
CA ASP A 432 25.89 -6.75 13.62
C ASP A 432 25.06 -6.26 12.42
N SER A 433 24.08 -5.38 12.67
CA SER A 433 23.22 -4.81 11.62
C SER A 433 22.86 -3.36 11.92
N PHE A 434 22.58 -2.58 10.87
CA PHE A 434 21.98 -1.26 11.05
C PHE A 434 20.47 -1.39 11.20
N VAL A 435 19.93 -0.89 12.31
CA VAL A 435 18.50 -0.91 12.61
C VAL A 435 17.97 0.51 12.57
N SER A 436 16.98 0.76 11.70
CA SER A 436 16.29 2.06 11.65
C SER A 436 15.61 2.38 12.99
N LYS A 437 15.99 3.50 13.60
CA LYS A 437 15.45 4.00 14.87
C LYS A 437 14.58 5.23 14.70
N LEU A 438 14.82 6.03 13.66
CA LEU A 438 14.04 7.22 13.35
C LEU A 438 14.04 7.45 11.83
N THR A 439 12.87 7.73 11.26
CA THR A 439 12.77 8.21 9.88
C THR A 439 12.10 9.58 9.90
N LEU A 440 12.78 10.58 9.37
CA LEU A 440 12.27 11.93 9.20
C LEU A 440 12.02 12.22 7.74
N ASN A 441 10.82 12.73 7.46
CA ASN A 441 10.53 13.43 6.22
C ASN A 441 10.61 14.93 6.50
N THR A 442 11.53 15.62 5.84
CA THR A 442 11.76 17.03 6.09
C THR A 442 10.91 17.96 5.25
N SER A 443 10.02 17.43 4.42
CA SER A 443 9.02 18.23 3.72
C SER A 443 7.82 18.47 4.65
N GLU A 444 7.83 19.60 5.35
CA GLU A 444 6.59 20.11 5.95
C GLU A 444 5.98 21.13 4.98
N THR A 445 4.69 20.98 4.68
CA THR A 445 3.93 22.06 4.04
C THR A 445 3.55 23.08 5.10
N ASP A 446 3.93 24.34 4.91
CA ASP A 446 3.45 25.44 5.73
C ASP A 446 1.91 25.59 5.63
N GLU A 447 1.33 26.52 6.39
CA GLU A 447 -0.11 26.80 6.36
C GLU A 447 -0.64 27.21 4.97
N ASN A 448 0.25 27.55 4.02
CA ASN A 448 -0.04 27.93 2.65
C ASN A 448 0.25 26.79 1.64
N GLY A 449 0.70 25.62 2.08
CA GLY A 449 1.05 24.49 1.21
C GLY A 449 2.43 24.59 0.56
N LEU A 450 3.30 25.50 1.00
CA LEU A 450 4.69 25.60 0.54
C LEU A 450 5.58 24.64 1.33
N ILE A 451 6.41 23.87 0.62
CA ILE A 451 7.38 22.97 1.24
C ILE A 451 8.48 23.80 1.87
N THR A 452 8.68 23.64 3.18
CA THR A 452 9.80 24.20 3.90
C THR A 452 10.98 23.24 3.80
N GLU A 453 12.12 23.72 3.32
CA GLU A 453 13.38 22.99 3.45
C GLU A 453 13.78 22.99 4.93
N SER A 454 14.35 21.88 5.41
CA SER A 454 14.92 21.82 6.76
C SER A 454 16.42 21.63 6.70
N GLU A 455 17.14 22.27 7.63
CA GLU A 455 18.53 21.99 7.92
C GLU A 455 18.61 20.99 9.08
N ILE A 456 19.27 19.85 8.86
CA ILE A 456 19.56 18.87 9.90
C ILE A 456 21.00 19.02 10.36
N SER A 457 21.20 19.07 11.67
CA SER A 457 22.53 19.05 12.29
C SER A 457 22.57 18.14 13.52
N PHE A 458 23.78 17.78 13.96
CA PHE A 458 24.00 16.82 15.04
C PHE A 458 24.87 17.43 16.14
N SER A 459 24.55 17.13 17.40
CA SER A 459 25.41 17.44 18.55
C SER A 459 25.23 16.42 19.66
N GLY A 460 26.28 15.63 19.95
CA GLY A 460 26.19 14.49 20.86
C GLY A 460 25.12 13.50 20.40
N ASN A 461 24.27 13.04 21.31
CA ASN A 461 23.15 12.15 21.03
C ASN A 461 21.90 12.87 20.44
N ASN A 462 22.01 14.15 20.05
CA ASN A 462 20.87 14.95 19.60
C ASN A 462 20.88 15.22 18.09
N ILE A 463 19.70 15.10 17.48
CA ILE A 463 19.40 15.53 16.11
C ILE A 463 18.60 16.83 16.18
N PHE A 464 19.09 17.89 15.55
CA PHE A 464 18.41 19.16 15.42
C PHE A 464 17.83 19.27 14.02
N VAL A 465 16.53 19.52 13.93
CA VAL A 465 15.81 19.74 12.67
C VAL A 465 15.30 21.17 12.68
N ASN A 466 15.89 22.03 11.86
CA ASN A 466 15.54 23.44 11.75
C ASN A 466 14.75 23.66 10.46
N TYR A 467 13.47 24.00 10.57
CA TYR A 467 12.61 24.24 9.42
C TYR A 467 12.73 25.68 8.94
N SER A 468 12.60 25.93 7.63
CA SER A 468 12.71 27.27 7.07
C SER A 468 11.65 28.27 7.57
N ASN A 469 10.54 27.79 8.15
CA ASN A 469 9.54 28.62 8.84
C ASN A 469 10.00 29.14 10.23
N GLY A 470 11.22 28.78 10.66
CA GLY A 470 11.82 29.17 11.93
C GLY A 470 11.45 28.27 13.12
N SER A 471 10.61 27.25 12.91
CA SER A 471 10.40 26.21 13.91
C SER A 471 11.57 25.23 13.95
N SER A 472 11.78 24.59 15.10
CA SER A 472 12.78 23.55 15.25
C SER A 472 12.23 22.38 16.07
N LYS A 473 12.74 21.19 15.80
CA LYS A 473 12.55 19.99 16.60
C LYS A 473 13.91 19.45 17.02
N VAL A 474 13.97 18.84 18.20
CA VAL A 474 15.16 18.15 18.67
C VAL A 474 14.77 16.72 19.02
N TYR A 475 15.56 15.76 18.57
CA TYR A 475 15.41 14.35 18.91
C TYR A 475 16.64 13.89 19.68
N GLU A 476 16.45 13.47 20.93
CA GLU A 476 17.51 12.91 21.77
C GLU A 476 17.49 11.38 21.66
N TYR A 477 18.63 10.75 21.38
CA TYR A 477 18.75 9.30 21.46
C TYR A 477 18.93 8.86 22.92
N LYS A 478 17.97 8.11 23.45
CA LYS A 478 17.97 7.60 24.83
C LYS A 478 17.09 6.37 24.94
N GLU A 479 17.49 5.40 25.78
CA GLU A 479 16.73 4.16 26.00
C GLU A 479 16.45 3.41 24.69
N ASP A 480 17.46 3.32 23.83
CA ASP A 480 17.45 2.62 22.52
C ASP A 480 16.45 3.15 21.49
N GLN A 481 16.04 4.42 21.62
CA GLN A 481 15.12 5.10 20.71
C GLN A 481 15.40 6.61 20.65
N PHE A 482 14.95 7.26 19.58
CA PHE A 482 14.92 8.72 19.50
C PHE A 482 13.63 9.27 20.11
N ILE A 483 13.75 10.22 21.04
CA ILE A 483 12.63 10.86 21.72
C ILE A 483 12.61 12.33 21.32
N GLU A 484 11.47 12.82 20.83
CA GLU A 484 11.29 14.25 20.55
C GLU A 484 11.30 15.04 21.86
N SER A 485 12.21 16.02 21.95
CA SER A 485 12.40 16.90 23.11
C SER A 485 12.07 18.35 22.74
N ASP A 486 11.60 19.13 23.74
CA ASP A 486 11.38 20.57 23.58
C ASP A 486 12.73 21.26 23.31
N PRO A 487 12.88 22.02 22.21
CA PRO A 487 14.11 22.74 21.88
C PRO A 487 14.60 23.69 22.99
N GLY A 488 13.72 24.14 23.90
CA GLY A 488 14.07 25.01 25.02
C GLY A 488 14.58 24.29 26.28
N ALA A 489 14.61 22.95 26.29
CA ALA A 489 15.04 22.14 27.43
C ALA A 489 16.53 21.74 27.40
N LEU A 490 17.21 21.97 26.28
CA LEU A 490 18.63 21.67 26.02
C LEU A 490 19.43 22.97 25.91
#